data_AF-A0A7Y8M2D3-F1
#
_entry.id   AF-A0A7Y8M2D3-F1
#
_cell.length_a   1.000
_cell.length_b   1.000
_cell.length_c   1.000
_cell.angle_alpha   90.00
_cell.angle_beta   90.00
_cell.angle_gamma   90.00
#
_symmetry.space_group_name_H-M   'P 1'
#
loop_
_entity.id
_entity.type
_entity.pdbx_description
1 polymer ?
#
loop_
_entity_poly.entity_id
_entity_poly.type
_entity_poly.pdbx_seq_one_letter_code
_entity_poly.pdbx_strand_id
1 'polypeptide(L)'
;MKTFFLTLAAFSLALIIMGCQENVSTEPETSTLFKDGITTTNTNLFNRIKICCEVRDPEYGACNLNGNVNYVHQVINQTMNPLGLNEILLKLQMDSRLCDMLGMMHLEWRIEGRSEDVVYVSEEGIAVIEKCYSITNRTDVVLLVKYLVTTDGVGISSLNLAPLEK
;
A
#
# COMPACT_ATOMS: atom_id res chain seq x y z
N MET A 1 13.63 -16.53 51.83
CA MET A 1 13.49 -15.56 50.72
C MET A 1 13.83 -14.18 51.22
N LYS A 2 14.96 -13.61 50.78
CA LYS A 2 15.35 -12.17 50.85
C LYS A 2 16.87 -12.07 50.67
N THR A 3 17.39 -12.50 49.53
CA THR A 3 18.80 -12.19 49.17
C THR A 3 19.12 -12.35 47.68
N PHE A 4 18.23 -12.92 46.86
CA PHE A 4 18.53 -13.16 45.44
C PHE A 4 18.14 -12.05 44.45
N PHE A 5 17.55 -10.94 44.91
CA PHE A 5 17.04 -9.89 44.01
C PHE A 5 17.91 -8.62 43.93
N LEU A 6 19.06 -8.55 44.61
CA LEU A 6 19.89 -7.34 44.61
C LEU A 6 21.13 -7.39 43.71
N THR A 7 21.44 -8.53 43.08
CA THR A 7 22.69 -8.70 42.32
C THR A 7 22.54 -8.57 40.80
N LEU A 8 21.31 -8.43 40.28
CA LEU A 8 21.06 -8.34 38.83
C LEU A 8 21.05 -6.91 38.27
N ALA A 9 21.01 -5.88 39.12
CA ALA A 9 20.94 -4.48 38.70
C ALA A 9 22.32 -3.81 38.45
N ALA A 10 23.43 -4.50 38.77
CA ALA A 10 24.78 -3.95 38.62
C ALA A 10 25.47 -4.33 37.29
N PHE A 11 24.91 -5.28 36.53
CA PHE A 11 25.52 -5.75 35.27
C PHE A 11 25.04 -5.01 34.01
N SER A 12 23.96 -4.23 34.11
CA SER A 12 23.37 -3.50 32.98
C SER A 12 23.89 -2.08 32.77
N LEU A 13 24.78 -1.57 33.64
CA LEU A 13 25.34 -0.21 33.50
C LEU A 13 26.78 -0.17 32.93
N ALA A 14 27.41 -1.32 32.69
CA ALA A 14 28.81 -1.42 32.26
C ALA A 14 29.01 -1.56 30.73
N LEU A 15 27.95 -1.60 29.92
CA LEU A 15 28.02 -1.79 28.47
C LEU A 15 27.92 -0.50 27.64
N ILE A 16 27.85 0.68 28.28
CA ILE A 16 27.62 1.96 27.57
C ILE A 16 28.92 2.76 27.33
N ILE A 17 30.08 2.31 27.84
CA ILE A 17 31.28 3.15 27.88
C ILE A 17 32.56 2.38 27.48
N MET A 18 32.60 1.83 26.27
CA MET A 18 33.81 1.42 25.53
C MET A 18 33.36 1.14 24.09
N GLY A 19 33.73 1.83 23.03
CA GLY A 19 34.68 2.91 22.80
C GLY A 19 34.90 3.02 21.29
N CYS A 20 35.42 4.18 20.86
CA CYS A 20 36.18 4.41 19.61
C CYS A 20 35.38 4.30 18.28
N GLN A 21 35.60 5.15 17.27
CA GLN A 21 36.60 6.19 17.05
C GLN A 21 36.11 7.03 15.86
N GLU A 22 36.37 8.33 15.91
CA GLU A 22 36.36 9.20 14.74
C GLU A 22 37.43 8.74 13.74
N ASN A 23 37.06 8.57 12.47
CA ASN A 23 37.98 8.61 11.34
C ASN A 23 37.31 9.40 10.21
N VAL A 24 37.80 10.63 10.01
CA VAL A 24 37.61 11.39 8.78
C VAL A 24 38.75 11.01 7.84
N SER A 25 38.46 10.58 6.60
CA SER A 25 39.36 10.80 5.46
C SER A 25 38.70 10.53 4.10
N THR A 26 38.67 11.59 3.27
CA THR A 26 38.90 11.65 1.80
C THR A 26 38.03 10.84 0.81
N GLU A 27 37.18 11.56 0.06
CA GLU A 27 36.96 11.36 -1.40
C GLU A 27 38.25 11.72 -2.20
N PRO A 28 38.40 11.46 -3.52
CA PRO A 28 37.49 10.86 -4.52
C PRO A 28 38.16 9.75 -5.38
N GLU A 29 37.39 9.09 -6.26
CA GLU A 29 37.72 8.77 -7.69
C GLU A 29 36.96 7.55 -8.24
N THR A 30 36.06 7.86 -9.18
CA THR A 30 35.76 7.19 -10.46
C THR A 30 36.26 5.76 -10.72
N SER A 31 35.32 4.85 -10.96
CA SER A 31 35.26 3.81 -12.02
C SER A 31 34.16 2.80 -11.61
N THR A 32 33.30 2.24 -12.44
CA THR A 32 33.10 2.18 -13.89
C THR A 32 31.70 1.61 -14.11
N LEU A 33 31.03 2.11 -15.16
CA LEU A 33 29.90 1.52 -15.89
C LEU A 33 29.49 0.08 -15.49
N PHE A 34 28.35 -0.05 -14.83
CA PHE A 34 27.40 -1.11 -15.19
C PHE A 34 26.29 -0.48 -16.00
N LYS A 35 26.41 -0.65 -17.32
CA LYS A 35 25.31 -0.50 -18.26
C LYS A 35 24.60 -1.85 -18.30
N ASP A 36 23.47 -1.94 -17.63
CA ASP A 36 22.31 -2.73 -18.01
C ASP A 36 21.12 -1.90 -17.49
N GLY A 37 20.58 -1.02 -18.32
CA GLY A 37 19.49 -1.40 -19.21
C GLY A 37 18.19 -0.98 -18.52
N ILE A 38 17.54 0.04 -19.08
CA ILE A 38 16.31 0.74 -18.60
C ILE A 38 16.63 2.06 -17.88
N THR A 39 17.01 3.05 -18.68
CA THR A 39 16.74 4.46 -18.36
C THR A 39 15.51 4.88 -19.16
N THR A 40 14.37 4.26 -18.87
CA THR A 40 13.10 4.89 -19.21
C THR A 40 12.92 6.01 -18.19
N THR A 41 13.17 7.24 -18.63
CA THR A 41 12.69 8.45 -17.95
C THR A 41 11.16 8.43 -17.94
N ASN A 42 10.56 7.64 -17.05
CA ASN A 42 9.14 7.66 -16.78
C ASN A 42 8.96 8.15 -15.36
N THR A 43 8.63 9.43 -15.23
CA THR A 43 8.02 10.00 -14.02
C THR A 43 6.65 9.39 -13.69
N ASN A 44 6.21 8.35 -14.43
CA ASN A 44 5.01 7.55 -14.21
C ASN A 44 5.40 6.10 -13.91
N LEU A 45 5.98 5.86 -12.73
CA LEU A 45 6.20 4.49 -12.20
C LEU A 45 4.89 3.82 -11.76
N PHE A 46 3.79 4.60 -11.69
CA PHE A 46 2.47 4.11 -11.34
C PHE A 46 1.63 3.85 -12.59
N ASN A 47 1.17 2.61 -12.73
CA ASN A 47 0.06 2.29 -13.60
C ASN A 47 -1.24 2.86 -13.00
N ARG A 48 -2.26 3.10 -13.84
CA ARG A 48 -3.49 3.77 -13.41
C ARG A 48 -4.74 3.03 -13.84
N ILE A 49 -5.63 2.77 -12.90
CA ILE A 49 -6.99 2.26 -13.16
C ILE A 49 -7.95 3.44 -12.98
N LYS A 50 -8.65 3.85 -14.06
CA LYS A 50 -9.66 4.92 -13.99
C LYS A 50 -10.94 4.36 -13.37
N ILE A 51 -11.53 5.09 -12.44
CA ILE A 51 -12.83 4.80 -11.83
C ILE A 51 -13.83 5.83 -12.35
N CYS A 52 -14.95 5.36 -12.89
CA CYS A 52 -16.04 6.18 -13.41
C CYS A 52 -17.28 5.29 -13.50
N CYS A 53 -17.93 5.05 -12.37
CA CYS A 53 -19.06 4.13 -12.28
C CYS A 53 -20.08 4.58 -11.24
N GLU A 54 -21.28 4.02 -11.31
CA GLU A 54 -22.30 4.20 -10.28
C GLU A 54 -22.09 3.18 -9.15
N VAL A 55 -22.23 3.62 -7.91
CA VAL A 55 -22.26 2.80 -6.70
C VAL A 55 -23.56 3.07 -5.93
N ARG A 56 -24.02 2.10 -5.15
CA ARG A 56 -25.23 2.25 -4.34
C ARG A 56 -24.86 2.69 -2.93
N ASP A 57 -25.21 3.93 -2.59
CA ASP A 57 -25.19 4.44 -1.22
C ASP A 57 -26.38 3.83 -0.44
N PRO A 58 -26.13 3.22 0.74
CA PRO A 58 -27.18 2.64 1.57
C PRO A 58 -28.27 3.63 2.02
N GLU A 59 -27.92 4.90 2.25
CA GLU A 59 -28.84 5.94 2.73
C GLU A 59 -29.40 6.79 1.58
N TYR A 60 -28.58 7.11 0.58
CA TYR A 60 -28.92 8.09 -0.45
C TYR A 60 -29.19 7.51 -1.86
N GLY A 61 -29.02 6.21 -2.05
CA GLY A 61 -29.29 5.54 -3.33
C GLY A 61 -28.13 5.60 -4.33
N ALA A 62 -28.43 5.58 -5.62
CA ALA A 62 -27.43 5.51 -6.69
C ALA A 62 -26.56 6.78 -6.77
N CYS A 63 -25.24 6.65 -6.72
CA CYS A 63 -24.30 7.76 -6.72
C CYS A 63 -23.07 7.49 -7.60
N ASN A 64 -22.56 8.51 -8.28
CA ASN A 64 -21.37 8.38 -9.12
C ASN A 64 -20.08 8.39 -8.30
N LEU A 65 -19.21 7.42 -8.54
CA LEU A 65 -17.84 7.35 -8.05
C LEU A 65 -16.88 7.63 -9.21
N ASN A 66 -16.07 8.69 -9.06
CA ASN A 66 -15.12 9.13 -10.08
C ASN A 66 -13.74 9.30 -9.49
N GLY A 67 -12.72 8.79 -10.18
CA GLY A 67 -11.36 8.91 -9.70
C GLY A 67 -10.41 7.94 -10.36
N ASN A 68 -9.42 7.51 -9.59
CA ASN A 68 -8.42 6.56 -10.03
C ASN A 68 -7.75 5.81 -8.87
N VAL A 69 -7.17 4.67 -9.22
CA VAL A 69 -6.18 3.97 -8.40
C VAL A 69 -4.87 3.97 -9.16
N ASN A 70 -3.86 4.58 -8.56
CA ASN A 70 -2.48 4.47 -9.03
C ASN A 70 -1.84 3.26 -8.34
N TYR A 71 -1.11 2.44 -9.08
CA TYR A 71 -0.50 1.25 -8.51
C TYR A 71 0.90 0.96 -9.06
N VAL A 72 1.72 0.34 -8.21
CA VAL A 72 2.97 -0.32 -8.59
C VAL A 72 2.76 -1.81 -8.42
N HIS A 73 3.02 -2.57 -9.48
CA HIS A 73 2.98 -4.03 -9.48
C HIS A 73 4.37 -4.52 -9.86
N GLN A 74 4.99 -5.29 -8.96
CA GLN A 74 6.34 -5.79 -9.14
C GLN A 74 6.41 -7.25 -8.72
N VAL A 75 6.78 -8.13 -9.64
CA VAL A 75 7.11 -9.53 -9.32
C VAL A 75 8.51 -9.56 -8.71
N ILE A 76 8.63 -9.95 -7.44
CA ILE A 76 9.90 -9.96 -6.70
C ILE A 76 10.68 -11.25 -6.98
N ASN A 77 9.99 -12.38 -7.05
CA ASN A 77 10.64 -13.68 -7.15
C ASN A 77 9.86 -14.62 -8.08
N GLN A 78 10.48 -15.03 -9.19
CA GLN A 78 9.89 -15.91 -10.20
C GLN A 78 10.43 -17.35 -10.14
N THR A 79 11.56 -17.59 -9.46
CA THR A 79 12.40 -18.77 -9.79
C THR A 79 12.74 -19.73 -8.66
N MET A 80 12.26 -19.55 -7.41
CA MET A 80 12.61 -20.49 -6.31
C MET A 80 11.52 -20.76 -5.26
N ASN A 81 10.24 -20.55 -5.56
CA ASN A 81 9.19 -21.00 -4.63
C ASN A 81 8.89 -22.50 -4.85
N PRO A 82 9.09 -23.40 -3.87
CA PRO A 82 8.74 -24.82 -4.02
C PRO A 82 7.24 -25.05 -4.28
N LEU A 83 6.39 -24.05 -4.01
CA LEU A 83 4.95 -24.07 -4.27
C LEU A 83 4.58 -23.54 -5.67
N GLY A 84 5.54 -23.08 -6.48
CA GLY A 84 5.26 -22.50 -7.80
C GLY A 84 4.48 -21.19 -7.76
N LEU A 85 4.53 -20.45 -6.64
CA LEU A 85 3.88 -19.15 -6.49
C LEU A 85 4.88 -18.01 -6.68
N ASN A 86 4.49 -17.04 -7.48
CA ASN A 86 5.19 -15.77 -7.66
C ASN A 86 4.84 -14.83 -6.50
N GLU A 87 5.85 -14.17 -5.96
CA GLU A 87 5.67 -13.13 -4.95
C GLU A 87 5.55 -11.76 -5.63
N ILE A 88 4.47 -11.05 -5.35
CA ILE A 88 4.13 -9.77 -5.98
C ILE A 88 4.06 -8.70 -4.91
N LEU A 89 4.91 -7.66 -5.03
CA LEU A 89 4.77 -6.43 -4.28
C LEU A 89 3.77 -5.53 -4.99
N LEU A 90 2.73 -5.15 -4.26
CA LEU A 90 1.66 -4.30 -4.76
C LEU A 90 1.53 -3.06 -3.88
N LYS A 91 1.76 -1.88 -4.47
CA LYS A 91 1.48 -0.59 -3.85
C LYS A 91 0.24 0.01 -4.49
N LEU A 92 -0.74 0.41 -3.70
CA LEU A 92 -1.98 1.01 -4.17
C LEU A 92 -2.12 2.43 -3.60
N GLN A 93 -2.60 3.36 -4.43
CA GLN A 93 -2.98 4.70 -4.03
C GLN A 93 -4.33 5.05 -4.64
N MET A 94 -5.35 5.14 -3.79
CA MET A 94 -6.69 5.58 -4.13
C MET A 94 -6.78 7.10 -4.10
N ASP A 95 -7.37 7.69 -5.14
CA ASP A 95 -7.81 9.08 -5.19
C ASP A 95 -9.13 9.13 -5.99
N SER A 96 -10.23 9.18 -5.26
CA SER A 96 -11.58 9.21 -5.84
C SER A 96 -12.52 10.14 -5.08
N ARG A 97 -13.63 10.47 -5.72
CA ARG A 97 -14.69 11.33 -5.20
C ARG A 97 -16.03 10.65 -5.42
N LEU A 98 -16.83 10.64 -4.37
CA LEU A 98 -18.23 10.25 -4.44
C LEU A 98 -19.06 11.48 -4.81
N CYS A 99 -20.15 11.27 -5.55
CA CYS A 99 -21.03 12.35 -5.97
C CYS A 99 -21.61 13.10 -4.77
N ASP A 100 -21.74 14.41 -4.93
CA ASP A 100 -22.48 15.25 -4.01
C ASP A 100 -23.99 15.02 -4.22
N MET A 101 -24.64 14.38 -3.25
CA MET A 101 -26.09 14.22 -3.21
C MET A 101 -26.82 15.28 -2.37
N LEU A 102 -26.10 16.11 -1.62
CA LEU A 102 -26.66 17.08 -0.66
C LEU A 102 -26.59 18.54 -1.15
N GLY A 103 -26.04 18.79 -2.34
CA GLY A 103 -25.98 20.08 -3.03
C GLY A 103 -24.93 21.05 -2.46
N MET A 104 -25.01 22.32 -2.86
CA MET A 104 -23.96 23.36 -2.67
C MET A 104 -23.55 23.72 -1.21
N MET A 105 -24.07 23.05 -0.18
CA MET A 105 -23.75 23.34 1.23
C MET A 105 -23.03 22.22 1.98
N HIS A 106 -22.81 21.05 1.38
CA HIS A 106 -22.10 19.95 2.03
C HIS A 106 -20.61 19.94 1.64
N LEU A 107 -19.78 19.36 2.51
CA LEU A 107 -18.34 19.21 2.28
C LEU A 107 -18.07 18.04 1.32
N GLU A 108 -17.03 18.16 0.50
CA GLU A 108 -16.65 17.16 -0.50
C GLU A 108 -16.43 15.76 0.12
N TRP A 109 -16.98 14.73 -0.51
CA TRP A 109 -16.79 13.32 -0.15
C TRP A 109 -15.63 12.72 -0.96
N ARG A 110 -14.41 12.91 -0.45
CA ARG A 110 -13.18 12.35 -1.00
C ARG A 110 -12.84 11.01 -0.39
N ILE A 111 -12.19 10.19 -1.19
CA ILE A 111 -11.75 8.85 -0.84
C ILE A 111 -10.29 8.77 -1.23
N GLU A 112 -9.43 8.85 -0.22
CA GLU A 112 -7.98 8.86 -0.40
C GLU A 112 -7.38 7.79 0.51
N GLY A 113 -6.37 7.07 0.02
CA GLY A 113 -5.69 6.07 0.83
C GLY A 113 -4.52 5.44 0.10
N ARG A 114 -3.59 4.86 0.87
CA ARG A 114 -2.42 4.17 0.36
C ARG A 114 -2.27 2.82 1.07
N SER A 115 -1.87 1.80 0.33
CA SER A 115 -1.50 0.51 0.92
C SER A 115 -0.29 -0.08 0.22
N GLU A 116 0.39 -0.97 0.92
CA GLU A 116 1.49 -1.78 0.42
C GLU A 116 1.25 -3.21 0.90
N ASP A 117 1.24 -4.14 -0.04
CA ASP A 117 0.84 -5.53 0.16
C ASP A 117 1.80 -6.46 -0.57
N VAL A 118 2.02 -7.64 0.01
CA VAL A 118 2.72 -8.74 -0.65
C VAL A 118 1.69 -9.84 -0.92
N VAL A 119 1.59 -10.24 -2.19
CA VAL A 119 0.58 -11.19 -2.66
C VAL A 119 1.28 -12.35 -3.37
N TYR A 120 0.86 -13.58 -3.07
CA TYR A 120 1.39 -14.78 -3.71
C TYR A 120 0.42 -15.30 -4.78
N VAL A 121 0.89 -15.45 -6.02
CA VAL A 121 0.03 -15.83 -7.17
C VAL A 121 0.75 -16.88 -8.03
N SER A 122 0.07 -17.99 -8.36
CA SER A 122 0.57 -18.95 -9.36
C SER A 122 0.59 -18.33 -10.76
N GLU A 123 1.31 -18.91 -11.73
CA GLU A 123 1.41 -18.37 -13.10
C GLU A 123 0.05 -18.02 -13.74
N GLU A 124 -0.92 -18.92 -13.64
CA GLU A 124 -2.29 -18.72 -14.18
C GLU A 124 -3.29 -18.32 -13.09
N GLY A 125 -2.80 -17.97 -11.90
CA GLY A 125 -3.63 -17.69 -10.73
C GLY A 125 -4.18 -16.28 -10.70
N ILE A 126 -5.25 -16.10 -9.92
CA ILE A 126 -5.78 -14.79 -9.56
C ILE A 126 -5.89 -14.75 -8.04
N ALA A 127 -5.18 -13.82 -7.40
CA ALA A 127 -5.40 -13.50 -5.99
C ALA A 127 -6.40 -12.35 -5.87
N VAL A 128 -7.24 -12.40 -4.84
CA VAL A 128 -8.19 -11.34 -4.53
C VAL A 128 -7.75 -10.65 -3.25
N ILE A 129 -7.53 -9.35 -3.33
CA ILE A 129 -7.28 -8.52 -2.14
C ILE A 129 -8.42 -7.52 -1.96
N GLU A 130 -8.77 -7.27 -0.72
CA GLU A 130 -9.84 -6.33 -0.36
C GLU A 130 -9.25 -5.15 0.40
N LYS A 131 -9.69 -3.94 0.04
CA LYS A 131 -9.29 -2.69 0.69
C LYS A 131 -10.51 -1.88 1.07
N CYS A 132 -10.43 -1.32 2.26
CA CYS A 132 -11.44 -0.43 2.82
C CYS A 132 -10.87 0.98 2.88
N TYR A 133 -11.59 1.95 2.33
CA TYR A 133 -11.21 3.36 2.32
C TYR A 133 -12.28 4.19 3.01
N SER A 134 -11.85 5.01 3.97
CA SER A 134 -12.72 6.00 4.60
C SER A 134 -13.07 7.11 3.61
N ILE A 135 -14.26 7.69 3.79
CA ILE A 135 -14.76 8.78 2.96
C ILE A 135 -14.78 10.05 3.82
N THR A 136 -14.16 11.13 3.36
CA THR A 136 -14.13 12.38 4.12
C THR A 136 -15.54 12.91 4.34
N ASN A 137 -15.81 13.41 5.54
CA ASN A 137 -17.13 13.93 5.94
C ASN A 137 -18.26 12.89 5.93
N ARG A 138 -17.92 11.60 5.96
CA ARG A 138 -18.85 10.48 6.17
C ARG A 138 -18.26 9.52 7.21
N THR A 139 -19.08 9.09 8.16
CA THR A 139 -18.68 8.14 9.22
C THR A 139 -19.58 6.91 9.28
N ASP A 140 -20.60 6.89 8.44
CA ASP A 140 -21.63 5.87 8.32
C ASP A 140 -21.28 4.79 7.29
N VAL A 141 -20.40 5.10 6.32
CA VAL A 141 -20.01 4.19 5.24
C VAL A 141 -18.53 4.27 4.91
N VAL A 142 -18.03 3.22 4.25
CA VAL A 142 -16.69 3.11 3.66
C VAL A 142 -16.78 2.60 2.23
N LEU A 143 -15.76 2.92 1.42
CA LEU A 143 -15.60 2.30 0.10
C LEU A 143 -14.80 1.00 0.22
N LEU A 144 -15.45 -0.11 -0.09
CA LEU A 144 -14.87 -1.44 -0.20
C LEU A 144 -14.50 -1.72 -1.66
N VAL A 145 -13.22 -2.00 -1.89
CA VAL A 145 -12.64 -2.27 -3.21
C VAL A 145 -12.00 -3.64 -3.23
N LYS A 146 -12.43 -4.49 -4.17
CA LYS A 146 -11.79 -5.79 -4.42
C LYS A 146 -10.91 -5.70 -5.65
N TYR A 147 -9.62 -5.95 -5.47
CA TYR A 147 -8.66 -6.01 -6.55
C TYR A 147 -8.38 -7.46 -6.94
N LEU A 148 -8.22 -7.68 -8.24
CA LEU A 148 -7.72 -8.92 -8.81
C LEU A 148 -6.25 -8.73 -9.12
N VAL A 149 -5.39 -9.59 -8.59
CA VAL A 149 -3.95 -9.53 -8.78
C VAL A 149 -3.52 -10.79 -9.50
N THR A 150 -2.87 -10.61 -10.65
CA THR A 150 -2.23 -11.68 -11.43
C THR A 150 -0.74 -11.40 -11.53
N THR A 151 0.00 -12.33 -12.11
CA THR A 151 1.41 -12.13 -12.50
C THR A 151 1.62 -11.01 -13.51
N ASP A 152 0.59 -10.66 -14.28
CA ASP A 152 0.66 -9.64 -15.34
C ASP A 152 0.19 -8.25 -14.89
N GLY A 153 -0.60 -8.15 -13.82
CA GLY A 153 -1.07 -6.86 -13.35
C GLY A 153 -2.20 -6.91 -12.33
N VAL A 154 -2.92 -5.78 -12.27
CA VAL A 154 -3.96 -5.54 -11.26
C VAL A 154 -5.21 -4.99 -11.93
N GLY A 155 -6.37 -5.53 -11.55
CA GLY A 155 -7.69 -5.05 -11.94
C GLY A 155 -8.59 -4.78 -10.73
N ILE A 156 -9.73 -4.14 -10.96
CA ILE A 156 -10.78 -3.96 -9.94
C ILE A 156 -11.94 -4.89 -10.30
N SER A 157 -12.30 -5.78 -9.38
CA SER A 157 -13.46 -6.67 -9.53
C SER A 157 -14.76 -6.01 -9.10
N SER A 158 -14.73 -5.25 -7.99
CA SER A 158 -15.93 -4.61 -7.46
C SER A 158 -15.61 -3.38 -6.63
N LEU A 159 -16.54 -2.43 -6.63
CA LEU A 159 -16.54 -1.19 -5.85
C LEU A 159 -17.90 -1.08 -5.17
N ASN A 160 -17.94 -1.09 -3.84
CA ASN A 160 -19.19 -1.04 -3.08
C ASN A 160 -19.07 -0.10 -1.88
N LEU A 161 -20.14 0.62 -1.55
CA LEU A 161 -20.26 1.32 -0.28
C LEU A 161 -20.81 0.35 0.77
N ALA A 162 -20.08 0.18 1.86
CA ALA A 162 -20.48 -0.68 2.96
C ALA A 162 -20.76 0.15 4.22
N PRO A 163 -21.87 -0.11 4.93
CA PRO A 163 -22.13 0.52 6.22
C PRO A 163 -21.07 0.15 7.25
N LEU A 164 -20.67 1.11 8.08
CA LEU A 164 -19.98 0.84 9.33
C LEU A 164 -21.04 0.54 10.40
N GLU A 165 -20.99 -0.66 11.01
CA GLU A 165 -21.87 -1.00 12.12
C GLU A 165 -21.73 0.06 13.23
N LYS A 166 -22.87 0.58 13.71
CA LYS A 166 -22.94 1.60 14.78
C LYS A 166 -22.99 0.96 16.16
#